data_AF-A0A0C1UYL5-F1
#
_entry.id   AF-A0A0C1UYL5-F1
#
_cell.length_a   1.000
_cell.length_b   1.000
_cell.length_c   1.000
_cell.angle_alpha   90.00
_cell.angle_beta   90.00
_cell.angle_gamma   90.00
#
_symmetry.space_group_name_H-M   'P 1'
#
loop_
_entity.id
_entity.type
_entity.pdbx_description
1 polymer ?
#
loop_
_entity_poly.entity_id
_entity_poly.type
_entity_poly.pdbx_seq_one_letter_code
_entity_poly.pdbx_strand_id
1 'polypeptide(L)'
;MNAIGDLLTQLEGADPDSAPFFVRQLLQQEELAELQGADALRAARALAIFAGPQQLPIAGELAGRAHQAGVPGSGSLFAECADKVSLMSGRPQRFGTVILEHHGDLIMAPLDGVADDEARRSFGLPSLKEMQLNVSEQNKLLAKSRYEELGLPQGKPFCRIWSDPSADEVRRGLEQFPNGAWSDGNDLTLACRSEASGIIPGPVFELPMWNVHEDDGTKTDLWCVQIRLDRLDEAVFGYGFWPLDLNGMPIGGRGPVDNRYRGKLAPEELPSHEDNALEGSLSTHEFASAALRENRRIKVYLPPQHSQHSQLPVVYATDGNMIEPYIRRIDAAITAGFIGPLLIIAPHAAPMDHTGNERALEYLPGFDDQRFDRHQRFFVDEISQWAEQNFSASSDREFRAVFGCSDGGGHALATGSMHRHRYGHCIAYSTGMPPSEQLQWEPEGAPFVHLCAGTLEQGFHQATEAWAAWLHFHSSPHHFTERVCGHDLIQWIEEFPRSIARAWGSPQDN
;
A
#
# COMPACT_ATOMS: atom_id res chain seq x y z
N MET A 1 -44.83 -4.92 34.90
CA MET A 1 -44.00 -4.63 33.70
C MET A 1 -42.56 -4.64 34.17
N ASN A 2 -41.70 -5.37 33.47
CA ASN A 2 -40.27 -5.49 33.82
C ASN A 2 -39.57 -4.17 33.43
N ALA A 3 -38.68 -3.64 34.28
CA ALA A 3 -37.97 -2.37 34.04
C ALA A 3 -37.24 -2.36 32.68
N ILE A 4 -36.71 -3.51 32.26
CA ILE A 4 -36.11 -3.69 30.93
C ILE A 4 -37.14 -3.49 29.80
N GLY A 5 -38.36 -4.02 29.95
CA GLY A 5 -39.40 -3.90 28.92
C GLY A 5 -39.79 -2.45 28.66
N ASP A 6 -39.89 -1.65 29.72
CA ASP A 6 -40.18 -0.22 29.64
C ASP A 6 -39.03 0.54 28.97
N LEU A 7 -37.77 0.23 29.32
CA LEU A 7 -36.57 0.81 28.68
C LEU A 7 -36.50 0.48 27.18
N LEU A 8 -36.81 -0.76 26.78
CA LEU A 8 -36.82 -1.16 25.38
C LEU A 8 -37.91 -0.43 24.59
N THR A 9 -39.09 -0.26 25.16
CA THR A 9 -40.16 0.52 24.53
C THR A 9 -39.81 2.01 24.43
N GLN A 10 -39.11 2.57 25.42
CA GLN A 10 -38.58 3.94 25.34
C GLN A 10 -37.51 4.08 24.25
N LEU A 11 -36.61 3.11 24.11
CA LEU A 11 -35.59 3.07 23.07
C LEU A 11 -36.18 3.04 21.65
N GLU A 12 -37.27 2.29 21.44
CA GLU A 12 -37.94 2.22 20.13
C GLU A 12 -38.61 3.53 19.70
N GLY A 13 -38.96 4.38 20.67
CA GLY A 13 -39.52 5.71 20.43
C GLY A 13 -38.52 6.85 20.54
N ALA A 14 -37.26 6.56 20.89
CA ALA A 14 -36.22 7.57 21.11
C ALA A 14 -35.62 8.07 19.79
N ASP A 15 -35.28 9.35 19.75
CA ASP A 15 -34.44 9.90 18.69
C ASP A 15 -32.96 9.45 18.87
N PRO A 16 -32.12 9.56 17.82
CA PRO A 16 -30.72 9.15 17.90
C PRO A 16 -29.89 9.85 18.98
N ASP A 17 -30.29 11.06 19.41
CA ASP A 17 -29.56 11.85 20.42
C ASP A 17 -29.87 11.38 21.84
N SER A 18 -31.10 10.91 22.08
CA SER A 18 -31.57 10.41 23.37
C SER A 18 -31.40 8.90 23.55
N ALA A 19 -31.33 8.12 22.47
CA ALA A 19 -31.13 6.67 22.52
C ALA A 19 -29.88 6.23 23.33
N PRO A 20 -28.71 6.90 23.24
CA PRO A 20 -27.54 6.55 24.05
C PRO A 20 -27.76 6.64 25.56
N PHE A 21 -28.68 7.50 26.03
CA PHE A 21 -29.01 7.60 27.46
C PHE A 21 -29.73 6.33 27.94
N PHE A 22 -30.77 5.90 27.23
CA PHE A 22 -31.51 4.70 27.58
C PHE A 22 -30.67 3.43 27.41
N VAL A 23 -29.76 3.39 26.42
CA VAL A 23 -28.79 2.30 26.29
C VAL A 23 -27.89 2.19 27.52
N ARG A 24 -27.42 3.31 28.09
CA ARG A 24 -26.64 3.27 29.34
C ARG A 24 -27.46 2.72 30.51
N GLN A 25 -28.74 3.07 30.60
CA GLN A 25 -29.63 2.53 31.65
C GLN A 25 -29.90 1.04 31.45
N LEU A 26 -30.04 0.60 30.21
CA LEU A 26 -30.21 -0.81 29.85
C LEU A 26 -28.98 -1.63 30.24
N LEU A 27 -27.77 -1.12 29.97
CA LEU A 27 -26.49 -1.75 30.36
C LEU A 27 -26.29 -1.88 31.86
N GLN A 28 -27.03 -1.12 32.68
CA GLN A 28 -26.99 -1.20 34.15
C GLN A 28 -27.95 -2.25 34.72
N GLN A 29 -28.82 -2.86 33.91
CA GLN A 29 -29.75 -3.89 34.38
C GLN A 29 -29.04 -5.24 34.46
N GLU A 30 -29.07 -5.88 35.63
CA GLU A 30 -28.42 -7.19 35.84
C GLU A 30 -29.05 -8.28 34.97
N GLU A 31 -30.36 -8.20 34.74
CA GLU A 31 -31.13 -9.17 33.96
C GLU A 31 -30.95 -9.01 32.44
N LEU A 32 -30.23 -7.97 31.98
CA LEU A 32 -29.92 -7.78 30.55
C LEU A 32 -29.23 -9.03 30.00
N ALA A 33 -28.28 -9.57 30.74
CA ALA A 33 -27.52 -10.76 30.38
C ALA A 33 -28.33 -12.06 30.47
N GLU A 34 -29.61 -12.01 30.80
CA GLU A 34 -30.51 -13.18 30.86
C GLU A 34 -31.65 -13.12 29.83
N LEU A 35 -31.79 -12.00 29.10
CA LEU A 35 -32.85 -11.83 28.12
C LEU A 35 -32.83 -12.93 27.05
N GLN A 36 -34.05 -13.29 26.62
CA GLN A 36 -34.32 -14.31 25.60
C GLN A 36 -35.32 -13.78 24.57
N GLY A 37 -35.43 -14.49 23.44
CA GLY A 37 -36.48 -14.23 22.45
C GLY A 37 -36.48 -12.79 21.93
N ALA A 38 -37.68 -12.21 21.80
CA ALA A 38 -37.86 -10.91 21.17
C ALA A 38 -37.18 -9.77 21.94
N ASP A 39 -37.21 -9.79 23.27
CA ASP A 39 -36.59 -8.75 24.09
C ASP A 39 -35.06 -8.78 24.01
N ALA A 40 -34.46 -9.97 23.88
CA ALA A 40 -33.03 -10.09 23.59
C ALA A 40 -32.66 -9.46 22.24
N LEU A 41 -33.47 -9.67 21.19
CA LEU A 41 -33.22 -9.04 19.89
C LEU A 41 -33.38 -7.51 19.96
N ARG A 42 -34.40 -7.01 20.65
CA ARG A 42 -34.63 -5.57 20.84
C ARG A 42 -33.45 -4.92 21.55
N ALA A 43 -32.96 -5.54 22.63
CA ALA A 43 -31.77 -5.10 23.34
C ALA A 43 -30.51 -5.15 22.46
N ALA A 44 -30.29 -6.26 21.76
CA ALA A 44 -29.15 -6.42 20.86
C ALA A 44 -29.08 -5.33 19.80
N ARG A 45 -30.21 -4.98 19.17
CA ARG A 45 -30.29 -3.91 18.17
C ARG A 45 -29.91 -2.55 18.76
N ALA A 46 -30.46 -2.22 19.92
CA ALA A 46 -30.16 -0.97 20.59
C ALA A 46 -28.68 -0.85 20.93
N LEU A 47 -28.07 -1.93 21.43
CA LEU A 47 -26.65 -1.99 21.73
C LEU A 47 -25.78 -1.89 20.47
N ALA A 48 -26.10 -2.63 19.41
CA ALA A 48 -25.30 -2.64 18.18
C ALA A 48 -25.27 -1.28 17.45
N ILE A 49 -26.34 -0.48 17.59
CA ILE A 49 -26.48 0.83 16.92
C ILE A 49 -25.96 1.97 17.81
N PHE A 50 -26.38 2.00 19.08
CA PHE A 50 -26.21 3.17 19.94
C PHE A 50 -25.21 2.97 21.08
N ALA A 51 -24.74 1.74 21.34
CA ALA A 51 -23.65 1.53 22.28
C ALA A 51 -22.30 1.70 21.60
N GLY A 52 -21.27 1.96 22.41
CA GLY A 52 -19.89 2.00 21.92
C GLY A 52 -19.42 0.62 21.42
N PRO A 53 -18.39 0.56 20.55
CA PRO A 53 -17.90 -0.69 19.95
C PRO A 53 -17.55 -1.80 20.95
N GLN A 54 -17.16 -1.43 22.18
CA GLN A 54 -16.86 -2.36 23.28
C GLN A 54 -18.06 -3.23 23.70
N GLN A 55 -19.29 -2.84 23.35
CA GLN A 55 -20.52 -3.53 23.73
C GLN A 55 -21.03 -4.49 22.64
N LEU A 56 -20.39 -4.53 21.47
CA LEU A 56 -20.73 -5.46 20.38
C LEU A 56 -20.69 -6.95 20.80
N PRO A 57 -19.78 -7.42 21.68
CA PRO A 57 -19.83 -8.79 22.17
C PRO A 57 -21.14 -9.12 22.90
N ILE A 58 -21.65 -8.20 23.72
CA ILE A 58 -22.91 -8.38 24.47
C ILE A 58 -24.10 -8.34 23.50
N ALA A 59 -24.10 -7.41 22.55
CA ALA A 59 -25.12 -7.35 21.50
C ALA A 59 -25.16 -8.66 20.68
N GLY A 60 -23.99 -9.18 20.32
CA GLY A 60 -23.85 -10.47 19.63
C GLY A 60 -24.41 -11.63 20.45
N GLU A 61 -24.05 -11.74 21.73
CA GLU A 61 -24.57 -12.82 22.59
C GLU A 61 -26.10 -12.81 22.69
N LEU A 62 -26.71 -11.62 22.88
CA LEU A 62 -28.15 -11.45 22.92
C LEU A 62 -28.83 -11.81 21.58
N ALA A 63 -28.24 -11.38 20.46
CA ALA A 63 -28.71 -11.75 19.13
C ALA A 63 -28.62 -13.26 18.89
N GLY A 64 -27.54 -13.90 19.34
CA GLY A 64 -27.33 -15.35 19.23
C GLY A 64 -28.39 -16.15 20.00
N ARG A 65 -28.77 -15.72 21.20
CA ARG A 65 -29.86 -16.34 21.97
C ARG A 65 -31.22 -16.14 21.33
N ALA A 66 -31.51 -14.92 20.85
CA ALA A 66 -32.73 -14.66 20.09
C ALA A 66 -32.80 -15.54 18.82
N HIS A 67 -31.66 -15.82 18.19
CA HIS A 67 -31.56 -16.72 17.05
C HIS A 67 -31.83 -18.16 17.41
N GLN A 68 -31.24 -18.67 18.51
CA GLN A 68 -31.56 -20.00 19.04
C GLN A 68 -33.04 -20.15 19.41
N ALA A 69 -33.70 -19.06 19.84
CA ALA A 69 -35.13 -18.99 20.10
C ALA A 69 -36.01 -18.83 18.83
N GLY A 70 -35.42 -18.82 17.63
CA GLY A 70 -36.15 -18.74 16.36
C GLY A 70 -36.71 -17.36 16.02
N VAL A 71 -36.20 -16.29 16.62
CA VAL A 71 -36.69 -14.93 16.36
C VAL A 71 -36.18 -14.42 15.00
N PRO A 72 -37.05 -14.02 14.06
CA PRO A 72 -36.62 -13.55 12.74
C PRO A 72 -35.68 -12.33 12.79
N GLY A 73 -34.65 -12.33 11.94
CA GLY A 73 -33.68 -11.23 11.82
C GLY A 73 -32.66 -11.12 12.96
N SER A 74 -32.64 -12.06 13.90
CA SER A 74 -31.64 -12.13 14.97
C SER A 74 -30.32 -12.75 14.51
N GLY A 75 -30.37 -13.72 13.60
CA GLY A 75 -29.17 -14.36 13.04
C GLY A 75 -28.28 -13.39 12.27
N SER A 76 -28.88 -12.49 11.48
CA SER A 76 -28.14 -11.50 10.70
C SER A 76 -27.45 -10.48 11.59
N LEU A 77 -28.11 -10.06 12.68
CA LEU A 77 -27.52 -9.16 13.67
C LEU A 77 -26.39 -9.83 14.45
N PHE A 78 -26.52 -11.13 14.79
CA PHE A 78 -25.43 -11.89 15.39
C PHE A 78 -24.21 -11.91 14.48
N ALA A 79 -24.40 -12.24 13.21
CA ALA A 79 -23.33 -12.29 12.22
C ALA A 79 -22.64 -10.92 12.04
N GLU A 80 -23.41 -9.84 11.99
CA GLU A 80 -22.89 -8.47 11.94
C GLU A 80 -22.04 -8.11 13.16
N CYS A 81 -22.51 -8.43 14.36
CA CYS A 81 -21.75 -8.19 15.58
C CYS A 81 -20.44 -9.00 15.59
N ALA A 82 -20.49 -10.27 15.18
CA ALA A 82 -19.33 -11.14 15.12
C ALA A 82 -18.27 -10.60 14.13
N ASP A 83 -18.69 -10.18 12.94
CA ASP A 83 -17.80 -9.64 11.92
C ASP A 83 -17.15 -8.31 12.36
N LYS A 84 -17.92 -7.40 12.96
CA LYS A 84 -17.38 -6.15 13.52
C LYS A 84 -16.36 -6.42 14.62
N VAL A 85 -16.63 -7.36 15.53
CA VAL A 85 -15.69 -7.76 16.60
C VAL A 85 -14.41 -8.34 16.02
N SER A 86 -14.51 -9.22 15.00
CA SER A 86 -13.34 -9.76 14.31
C SER A 86 -12.46 -8.65 13.74
N LEU A 87 -13.04 -7.73 12.97
CA LEU A 87 -12.30 -6.63 12.34
C LEU A 87 -11.66 -5.69 13.37
N MET A 88 -12.36 -5.38 14.46
CA MET A 88 -11.80 -4.59 15.57
C MET A 88 -10.60 -5.25 16.25
N SER A 89 -10.52 -6.58 16.21
CA SER A 89 -9.39 -7.36 16.72
C SER A 89 -8.29 -7.61 15.68
N GLY A 90 -8.37 -6.98 14.50
CA GLY A 90 -7.42 -7.16 13.40
C GLY A 90 -7.57 -8.51 12.68
N ARG A 91 -8.72 -9.17 12.80
CA ARG A 91 -9.00 -10.46 12.15
C ARG A 91 -9.99 -10.28 10.99
N PRO A 92 -9.88 -11.08 9.91
CA PRO A 92 -10.88 -11.11 8.85
C PRO A 92 -12.28 -11.41 9.41
N GLN A 93 -13.32 -10.90 8.73
CA GLN A 93 -14.70 -11.19 9.08
C GLN A 93 -15.10 -12.61 8.65
N ARG A 94 -16.08 -13.20 9.33
CA ARG A 94 -16.49 -14.59 9.10
C ARG A 94 -17.66 -14.67 8.14
N PHE A 95 -18.66 -13.84 8.33
CA PHE A 95 -19.93 -13.89 7.62
C PHE A 95 -20.06 -12.80 6.53
N GLY A 96 -19.00 -12.07 6.20
CA GLY A 96 -19.01 -11.12 5.08
C GLY A 96 -20.11 -10.05 5.17
N THR A 97 -20.50 -9.62 6.36
CA THR A 97 -21.58 -8.66 6.58
C THR A 97 -21.12 -7.21 6.60
N VAL A 98 -19.84 -6.97 6.88
CA VAL A 98 -19.26 -5.62 6.97
C VAL A 98 -18.76 -5.18 5.59
N ILE A 99 -19.34 -4.08 5.12
CA ILE A 99 -18.93 -3.33 3.93
C ILE A 99 -18.21 -2.07 4.38
N LEU A 100 -17.06 -1.80 3.78
CA LEU A 100 -16.24 -0.61 4.01
C LEU A 100 -16.27 0.27 2.76
N GLU A 101 -15.87 1.53 2.90
CA GLU A 101 -15.60 2.40 1.76
C GLU A 101 -14.09 2.50 1.51
N HIS A 102 -13.68 2.35 0.26
CA HIS A 102 -12.29 2.48 -0.17
C HIS A 102 -12.23 3.21 -1.51
N HIS A 103 -11.55 4.36 -1.56
CA HIS A 103 -11.55 5.29 -2.72
C HIS A 103 -12.95 5.66 -3.25
N GLY A 104 -13.94 5.71 -2.35
CA GLY A 104 -15.34 5.96 -2.67
C GLY A 104 -16.12 4.70 -3.09
N ASP A 105 -15.46 3.58 -3.38
CA ASP A 105 -16.14 2.33 -3.69
C ASP A 105 -16.44 1.55 -2.42
N LEU A 106 -17.59 0.89 -2.41
CA LEU A 106 -17.96 -0.10 -1.41
C LEU A 106 -17.12 -1.36 -1.63
N ILE A 107 -16.48 -1.85 -0.57
CA ILE A 107 -15.69 -3.08 -0.59
C ILE A 107 -16.12 -4.00 0.56
N MET A 108 -16.15 -5.31 0.30
CA MET A 108 -16.30 -6.27 1.38
C MET A 108 -14.99 -6.35 2.16
N ALA A 109 -15.05 -6.26 3.50
CA ALA A 109 -13.86 -6.49 4.31
C ALA A 109 -13.35 -7.95 4.16
N PRO A 110 -12.05 -8.22 4.38
CA PRO A 110 -11.46 -9.55 4.15
C PRO A 110 -12.21 -10.67 4.89
N LEU A 111 -12.38 -11.82 4.25
CA LEU A 111 -13.06 -12.99 4.83
C LEU A 111 -12.07 -14.02 5.38
N ASP A 112 -12.46 -14.71 6.46
CA ASP A 112 -11.70 -15.85 7.02
C ASP A 112 -11.91 -17.16 6.24
N GLY A 113 -12.93 -17.21 5.36
CA GLY A 113 -13.28 -18.38 4.56
C GLY A 113 -13.95 -19.52 5.33
N VAL A 114 -14.35 -19.30 6.59
CA VAL A 114 -14.88 -20.35 7.48
C VAL A 114 -16.39 -20.56 7.30
N ALA A 115 -17.17 -19.50 7.00
CA ALA A 115 -18.61 -19.62 6.82
C ALA A 115 -18.98 -19.79 5.33
N ASP A 116 -19.49 -20.96 4.98
CA ASP A 116 -20.06 -21.23 3.66
C ASP A 116 -21.50 -20.67 3.51
N ASP A 117 -22.06 -20.77 2.31
CA ASP A 117 -23.40 -20.27 2.00
C ASP A 117 -24.52 -21.04 2.72
N GLU A 118 -24.28 -22.26 3.22
CA GLU A 118 -25.25 -22.97 4.06
C GLU A 118 -25.30 -22.36 5.46
N ALA A 119 -24.13 -22.15 6.08
CA ALA A 119 -24.00 -21.47 7.35
C ALA A 119 -24.58 -20.06 7.27
N ARG A 120 -24.24 -19.28 6.24
CA ARG A 120 -24.79 -17.92 6.04
C ARG A 120 -26.32 -17.92 5.98
N ARG A 121 -26.91 -18.82 5.19
CA ARG A 121 -28.38 -18.95 5.10
C ARG A 121 -29.03 -19.31 6.44
N SER A 122 -28.36 -20.11 7.27
CA SER A 122 -28.86 -20.42 8.61
C SER A 122 -28.99 -19.17 9.51
N PHE A 123 -28.14 -18.16 9.29
CA PHE A 123 -28.22 -16.85 9.95
C PHE A 123 -29.11 -15.84 9.21
N GLY A 124 -29.81 -16.23 8.13
CA GLY A 124 -30.65 -15.32 7.35
C GLY A 124 -29.88 -14.35 6.47
N LEU A 125 -28.63 -14.67 6.12
CA LEU A 125 -27.80 -13.87 5.23
C LEU A 125 -27.92 -14.37 3.77
N PRO A 126 -27.78 -13.47 2.78
CA PRO A 126 -27.62 -13.85 1.38
C PRO A 126 -26.30 -14.61 1.17
N SER A 127 -26.17 -15.28 0.02
CA SER A 127 -24.91 -15.89 -0.40
C SER A 127 -23.80 -14.83 -0.56
N LEU A 128 -22.54 -15.27 -0.48
CA LEU A 128 -21.39 -14.38 -0.75
C LEU A 128 -21.47 -13.78 -2.16
N LYS A 129 -21.89 -14.59 -3.14
CA LYS A 129 -22.04 -14.15 -4.52
C LYS A 129 -23.10 -13.05 -4.68
N GLU A 130 -24.24 -13.16 -4.00
CA GLU A 130 -25.27 -12.11 -3.98
C GLU A 130 -24.75 -10.82 -3.33
N MET A 131 -23.99 -10.93 -2.24
CA MET A 131 -23.35 -9.75 -1.62
C MET A 131 -22.38 -9.05 -2.56
N GLN A 132 -21.50 -9.80 -3.21
CA GLN A 132 -20.52 -9.27 -4.16
C GLN A 132 -21.21 -8.60 -5.36
N LEU A 133 -22.27 -9.21 -5.90
CA LEU A 133 -23.07 -8.62 -6.97
C LEU A 133 -23.74 -7.31 -6.52
N ASN A 134 -24.36 -7.29 -5.33
CA ASN A 134 -24.98 -6.09 -4.80
C ASN A 134 -23.97 -4.95 -4.62
N VAL A 135 -22.79 -5.24 -4.07
CA VAL A 135 -21.69 -4.28 -3.92
C VAL A 135 -21.23 -3.76 -5.28
N SER A 136 -21.04 -4.65 -6.25
CA SER A 136 -20.63 -4.29 -7.60
C SER A 136 -21.65 -3.38 -8.30
N GLU A 137 -22.94 -3.69 -8.20
CA GLU A 137 -24.01 -2.87 -8.79
C GLU A 137 -24.10 -1.49 -8.13
N GLN A 138 -23.99 -1.40 -6.81
CA GLN A 138 -23.96 -0.12 -6.10
C GLN A 138 -22.74 0.72 -6.52
N ASN A 139 -21.55 0.11 -6.62
CA ASN A 139 -20.36 0.79 -7.12
C ASN A 139 -20.53 1.29 -8.55
N LYS A 140 -21.22 0.52 -9.41
CA LYS A 140 -21.50 0.93 -10.79
C LYS A 140 -22.43 2.13 -10.84
N LEU A 141 -23.47 2.18 -9.99
CA LEU A 141 -24.35 3.35 -9.86
C LEU A 141 -23.59 4.58 -9.34
N LEU A 142 -22.75 4.42 -8.32
CA LEU A 142 -21.92 5.52 -7.79
C LEU A 142 -20.94 6.03 -8.85
N ALA A 143 -20.30 5.15 -9.59
CA ALA A 143 -19.37 5.50 -10.67
C ALA A 143 -20.07 6.23 -11.84
N LYS A 144 -21.33 5.87 -12.16
CA LYS A 144 -22.16 6.61 -13.13
C LYS A 144 -22.46 8.02 -12.64
N SER A 145 -22.87 8.20 -11.38
CA SER A 145 -23.10 9.52 -10.78
C SER A 145 -21.83 10.39 -10.86
N ARG A 146 -20.67 9.82 -10.50
CA ARG A 146 -19.37 10.51 -10.57
C ARG A 146 -18.92 10.85 -11.99
N TYR A 147 -19.36 10.09 -12.99
CA TYR A 147 -19.06 10.42 -14.37
C TYR A 147 -19.79 11.71 -14.79
N GLU A 148 -21.07 11.84 -14.39
CA GLU A 148 -21.89 13.03 -14.62
C GLU A 148 -21.41 14.25 -13.81
N GLU A 149 -20.93 14.02 -12.59
CA GLU A 149 -20.30 15.04 -11.74
C GLU A 149 -18.88 15.33 -12.24
N LEU A 150 -18.64 16.47 -12.92
CA LEU A 150 -17.34 16.81 -13.55
C LEU A 150 -16.12 16.92 -12.61
N GLY A 151 -16.26 16.71 -11.30
CA GLY A 151 -15.22 16.90 -10.29
C GLY A 151 -14.83 15.61 -9.54
N LEU A 152 -13.80 15.72 -8.71
CA LEU A 152 -13.41 14.66 -7.77
C LEU A 152 -14.11 14.84 -6.41
N PRO A 153 -14.38 13.75 -5.68
CA PRO A 153 -14.77 13.83 -4.28
C PRO A 153 -13.73 14.60 -3.47
N GLN A 154 -14.19 15.38 -2.47
CA GLN A 154 -13.32 16.20 -1.65
C GLN A 154 -12.18 15.38 -1.02
N GLY A 155 -10.94 15.82 -1.24
CA GLY A 155 -9.75 15.20 -0.65
C GLY A 155 -9.36 13.84 -1.24
N LYS A 156 -9.93 13.44 -2.39
CA LYS A 156 -9.53 12.21 -3.11
C LYS A 156 -8.71 12.57 -4.36
N PRO A 157 -7.55 11.92 -4.58
CA PRO A 157 -6.73 12.19 -5.77
C PRO A 157 -7.36 11.61 -7.05
N PHE A 158 -8.16 10.56 -6.92
CA PHE A 158 -8.89 9.95 -8.01
C PHE A 158 -10.23 9.36 -7.52
N CYS A 159 -11.12 9.05 -8.45
CA CYS A 159 -12.30 8.23 -8.20
C CYS A 159 -12.61 7.33 -9.40
N ARG A 160 -13.29 6.21 -9.14
CA ARG A 160 -13.87 5.41 -10.22
C ARG A 160 -15.05 6.14 -10.84
N ILE A 161 -15.07 6.18 -12.16
CA ILE A 161 -16.18 6.70 -12.98
C ILE A 161 -16.67 5.60 -13.91
N TRP A 162 -17.85 5.78 -14.51
CA TRP A 162 -18.37 4.83 -15.49
C TRP A 162 -19.23 5.53 -16.54
N SER A 163 -18.72 5.64 -17.75
CA SER A 163 -19.45 6.19 -18.90
C SER A 163 -20.39 5.19 -19.56
N ASP A 164 -20.37 3.93 -19.10
CA ASP A 164 -21.07 2.80 -19.73
C ASP A 164 -20.64 2.53 -21.17
N PRO A 165 -19.34 2.29 -21.42
CA PRO A 165 -18.82 2.10 -22.77
C PRO A 165 -19.38 0.83 -23.41
N SER A 166 -19.73 0.93 -24.69
CA SER A 166 -20.09 -0.21 -25.54
C SER A 166 -18.88 -1.12 -25.81
N ALA A 167 -19.14 -2.40 -26.12
CA ALA A 167 -18.10 -3.34 -26.50
C ALA A 167 -17.27 -2.84 -27.72
N ASP A 168 -17.93 -2.20 -28.69
CA ASP A 168 -17.28 -1.65 -29.88
C ASP A 168 -16.37 -0.45 -29.58
N GLU A 169 -16.73 0.41 -28.62
CA GLU A 169 -15.86 1.50 -28.16
C GLU A 169 -14.59 0.95 -27.50
N VAL A 170 -14.74 -0.07 -26.64
CA VAL A 170 -13.58 -0.70 -25.98
C VAL A 170 -12.71 -1.44 -26.99
N ARG A 171 -13.28 -2.13 -27.99
CA ARG A 171 -12.53 -2.76 -29.08
C ARG A 171 -11.68 -1.75 -29.85
N ARG A 172 -12.28 -0.63 -30.28
CA ARG A 172 -11.55 0.44 -30.97
C ARG A 172 -10.45 1.05 -30.09
N GLY A 173 -10.73 1.24 -28.79
CA GLY A 173 -9.75 1.69 -27.82
C GLY A 173 -8.55 0.73 -27.74
N LEU A 174 -8.79 -0.57 -27.65
CA LEU A 174 -7.74 -1.60 -27.63
C LEU A 174 -6.99 -1.72 -28.97
N GLU A 175 -7.65 -1.49 -30.10
CA GLU A 175 -6.97 -1.45 -31.41
C GLU A 175 -6.01 -0.26 -31.52
N GLN A 176 -6.38 0.90 -30.99
CA GLN A 176 -5.54 2.09 -30.98
C GLN A 176 -4.46 2.05 -29.89
N PHE A 177 -4.79 1.50 -28.72
CA PHE A 177 -3.96 1.43 -27.53
C PHE A 177 -3.82 -0.03 -27.07
N PRO A 178 -2.96 -0.83 -27.74
CA PRO A 178 -2.89 -2.28 -27.53
C PRO A 178 -2.43 -2.70 -26.13
N ASN A 179 -1.75 -1.81 -25.39
CA ASN A 179 -1.36 -2.04 -24.00
C ASN A 179 -2.51 -1.83 -23.01
N GLY A 180 -3.65 -1.31 -23.48
CA GLY A 180 -4.87 -1.26 -22.68
C GLY A 180 -5.03 -0.03 -21.79
N ALA A 181 -4.33 1.07 -22.07
CA ALA A 181 -4.53 2.34 -21.36
C ALA A 181 -4.63 3.52 -22.31
N TRP A 182 -5.62 4.38 -22.09
CA TRP A 182 -5.80 5.65 -22.81
C TRP A 182 -6.55 6.65 -21.96
N SER A 183 -6.47 7.93 -22.32
CA SER A 183 -7.07 9.02 -21.56
C SER A 183 -7.87 9.97 -22.45
N ASP A 184 -8.99 10.46 -21.93
CA ASP A 184 -9.73 11.60 -22.46
C ASP A 184 -9.80 12.68 -21.37
N GLY A 185 -9.05 13.78 -21.55
CA GLY A 185 -8.80 14.73 -20.47
C GLY A 185 -8.20 14.05 -19.24
N ASN A 186 -8.90 14.14 -18.10
CA ASN A 186 -8.51 13.53 -16.83
C ASN A 186 -9.12 12.14 -16.59
N ASP A 187 -9.85 11.60 -17.58
CA ASP A 187 -10.51 10.30 -17.48
C ASP A 187 -9.62 9.23 -18.12
N LEU A 188 -9.01 8.41 -17.28
CA LEU A 188 -8.23 7.24 -17.66
C LEU A 188 -9.15 6.06 -17.88
N THR A 189 -8.99 5.37 -19.01
CA THR A 189 -9.58 4.05 -19.24
C THR A 189 -8.46 3.00 -19.24
N LEU A 190 -8.64 1.97 -18.41
CA LEU A 190 -7.84 0.74 -18.46
C LEU A 190 -8.73 -0.40 -18.94
N ALA A 191 -8.30 -1.11 -19.99
CA ALA A 191 -9.05 -2.21 -20.56
C ALA A 191 -8.16 -3.35 -21.04
N CYS A 192 -8.68 -4.57 -21.03
CA CYS A 192 -7.97 -5.74 -21.54
C CYS A 192 -8.93 -6.81 -22.06
N ARG A 193 -8.38 -7.79 -22.78
CA ARG A 193 -9.06 -9.04 -23.15
C ARG A 193 -8.66 -10.16 -22.20
N SER A 194 -9.64 -10.86 -21.64
CA SER A 194 -9.39 -12.01 -20.76
C SER A 194 -10.63 -12.89 -20.58
N GLU A 195 -10.39 -14.21 -20.57
CA GLU A 195 -11.38 -15.25 -20.23
C GLU A 195 -11.50 -15.50 -18.72
N ALA A 196 -10.76 -14.75 -17.88
CA ALA A 196 -10.83 -14.90 -16.44
C ALA A 196 -12.24 -14.58 -15.89
N SER A 197 -12.54 -15.09 -14.70
CA SER A 197 -13.78 -14.77 -13.98
C SER A 197 -13.82 -13.34 -13.44
N GLY A 198 -12.66 -12.73 -13.24
CA GLY A 198 -12.49 -11.35 -12.78
C GLY A 198 -11.08 -10.86 -13.07
N ILE A 199 -10.95 -9.55 -13.27
CA ILE A 199 -9.67 -8.87 -13.50
C ILE A 199 -9.58 -7.66 -12.60
N ILE A 200 -8.38 -7.36 -12.12
CA ILE A 200 -8.05 -6.12 -11.42
C ILE A 200 -6.79 -5.50 -12.05
N PRO A 201 -6.74 -4.19 -12.27
CA PRO A 201 -5.49 -3.52 -12.63
C PRO A 201 -4.63 -3.33 -11.38
N GLY A 202 -3.32 -3.17 -11.56
CA GLY A 202 -2.42 -2.81 -10.46
C GLY A 202 -0.99 -2.57 -10.93
N PRO A 203 -0.09 -2.08 -10.06
CA PRO A 203 -0.26 -1.96 -8.62
C PRO A 203 -0.95 -0.66 -8.14
N VAL A 204 -1.08 0.36 -8.99
CA VAL A 204 -1.56 1.69 -8.53
C VAL A 204 -3.08 1.74 -8.33
N PHE A 205 -3.85 1.18 -9.28
CA PHE A 205 -5.31 1.23 -9.26
C PHE A 205 -5.92 -0.16 -9.06
N GLU A 206 -5.89 -0.66 -7.82
CA GLU A 206 -6.47 -1.96 -7.45
C GLU A 206 -8.00 -1.90 -7.34
N LEU A 207 -8.63 -1.65 -8.48
CA LEU A 207 -10.06 -1.45 -8.65
C LEU A 207 -10.63 -2.55 -9.58
N PRO A 208 -11.36 -3.57 -9.07
CA PRO A 208 -11.84 -4.72 -9.88
C PRO A 208 -12.65 -4.31 -11.11
N MET A 209 -12.21 -4.71 -12.30
CA MET A 209 -12.79 -4.28 -13.58
C MET A 209 -14.19 -4.86 -13.79
N TRP A 210 -15.02 -4.19 -14.57
CA TRP A 210 -16.30 -4.73 -15.03
C TRP A 210 -16.18 -5.34 -16.41
N ASN A 211 -16.90 -6.44 -16.61
CA ASN A 211 -17.06 -7.03 -17.92
C ASN A 211 -17.98 -6.15 -18.79
N VAL A 212 -17.54 -5.87 -20.00
CA VAL A 212 -18.32 -5.13 -20.98
C VAL A 212 -19.14 -6.12 -21.77
N HIS A 213 -20.46 -5.91 -21.83
CA HIS A 213 -21.37 -6.81 -22.53
C HIS A 213 -21.66 -6.26 -23.93
N GLU A 214 -22.06 -7.13 -24.86
CA GLU A 214 -22.69 -6.70 -26.10
C GLU A 214 -24.04 -6.04 -25.81
N ASP A 215 -24.58 -5.32 -26.79
CA ASP A 215 -25.89 -4.65 -26.70
C ASP A 215 -27.05 -5.62 -26.37
N ASP A 216 -26.92 -6.90 -26.73
CA ASP A 216 -27.89 -7.95 -26.42
C ASP A 216 -27.72 -8.57 -25.03
N GLY A 217 -26.75 -8.09 -24.24
CA GLY A 217 -26.42 -8.59 -22.91
C GLY A 217 -25.48 -9.80 -22.92
N THR A 218 -24.94 -10.20 -24.07
CA THR A 218 -23.95 -11.27 -24.14
C THR A 218 -22.64 -10.83 -23.48
N LYS A 219 -22.12 -11.67 -22.58
CA LYS A 219 -20.82 -11.46 -21.93
C LYS A 219 -19.69 -11.53 -22.97
N THR A 220 -18.74 -10.61 -22.94
CA THR A 220 -17.56 -10.63 -23.83
C THR A 220 -16.28 -11.03 -23.08
N ASP A 221 -15.15 -11.07 -23.79
CA ASP A 221 -13.80 -11.18 -23.22
C ASP A 221 -13.25 -9.82 -22.72
N LEU A 222 -14.01 -8.73 -22.86
CA LEU A 222 -13.56 -7.38 -22.57
C LEU A 222 -13.80 -7.02 -21.10
N TRP A 223 -12.76 -6.50 -20.48
CA TRP A 223 -12.78 -5.95 -19.13
C TRP A 223 -12.38 -4.49 -19.18
N CYS A 224 -13.09 -3.64 -18.42
CA CYS A 224 -12.84 -2.20 -18.40
C CYS A 224 -12.96 -1.64 -16.98
N VAL A 225 -12.11 -0.67 -16.65
CA VAL A 225 -12.29 0.27 -15.55
C VAL A 225 -11.97 1.68 -16.04
N GLN A 226 -12.76 2.65 -15.57
CA GLN A 226 -12.52 4.06 -15.86
C GLN A 226 -12.30 4.82 -14.55
N ILE A 227 -11.33 5.72 -14.57
CA ILE A 227 -10.82 6.41 -13.39
C ILE A 227 -10.64 7.88 -13.74
N ARG A 228 -11.30 8.77 -13.00
CA ARG A 228 -10.99 10.21 -13.05
C ARG A 228 -9.84 10.47 -12.12
N LEU A 229 -8.76 11.05 -12.62
CA LEU A 229 -7.54 11.35 -11.87
C LEU A 229 -7.18 12.84 -12.01
N ASP A 230 -6.94 13.51 -10.89
CA ASP A 230 -6.38 14.86 -10.94
C ASP A 230 -4.96 14.84 -11.53
N ARG A 231 -4.66 15.81 -12.39
CA ARG A 231 -3.35 15.94 -13.05
C ARG A 231 -2.90 14.65 -13.76
N LEU A 232 -3.84 13.93 -14.40
CA LEU A 232 -3.55 12.72 -15.19
C LEU A 232 -2.46 12.97 -16.25
N ASP A 233 -2.44 14.16 -16.85
CA ASP A 233 -1.42 14.57 -17.81
C ASP A 233 0.01 14.61 -17.21
N GLU A 234 0.18 14.70 -15.90
CA GLU A 234 1.48 14.64 -15.22
C GLU A 234 1.79 13.24 -14.66
N ALA A 235 0.84 12.30 -14.77
CA ALA A 235 0.93 11.02 -14.10
C ALA A 235 1.95 10.07 -14.76
N VAL A 236 2.65 9.31 -13.92
CA VAL A 236 3.56 8.25 -14.34
C VAL A 236 3.32 7.05 -13.44
N PHE A 237 2.93 5.90 -14.00
CA PHE A 237 2.75 4.68 -13.21
C PHE A 237 2.84 3.43 -14.09
N GLY A 238 3.29 2.33 -13.50
CA GLY A 238 3.17 1.00 -14.06
C GLY A 238 1.74 0.46 -13.92
N TYR A 239 1.32 -0.36 -14.87
CA TYR A 239 0.10 -1.15 -14.71
C TYR A 239 0.19 -2.53 -15.35
N GLY A 240 -0.56 -3.49 -14.81
CA GLY A 240 -0.81 -4.81 -15.37
C GLY A 240 -2.25 -5.23 -15.08
N PHE A 241 -2.70 -6.31 -15.72
CA PHE A 241 -4.04 -6.87 -15.53
C PHE A 241 -3.93 -8.24 -14.87
N TRP A 242 -4.44 -8.36 -13.65
CA TRP A 242 -4.28 -9.57 -12.84
C TRP A 242 -5.61 -10.33 -12.71
N PRO A 243 -5.65 -11.63 -13.03
CA PRO A 243 -6.80 -12.47 -12.76
C PRO A 243 -7.13 -12.52 -11.27
N LEU A 244 -8.42 -12.52 -10.95
CA LEU A 244 -8.91 -12.71 -9.60
C LEU A 244 -9.29 -14.18 -9.37
N ASP A 245 -9.00 -14.69 -8.17
CA ASP A 245 -9.55 -15.96 -7.69
C ASP A 245 -11.03 -15.83 -7.29
N LEU A 246 -11.63 -16.93 -6.81
CA LEU A 246 -13.04 -16.94 -6.38
C LEU A 246 -13.32 -16.07 -5.14
N ASN A 247 -12.29 -15.70 -4.39
CA ASN A 247 -12.38 -14.81 -3.23
C ASN A 247 -12.14 -13.34 -3.61
N GLY A 248 -11.90 -13.05 -4.89
CA GLY A 248 -11.60 -11.70 -5.37
C GLY A 248 -10.16 -11.27 -5.12
N MET A 249 -9.24 -12.21 -4.86
CA MET A 249 -7.83 -11.92 -4.63
C MET A 249 -7.00 -12.06 -5.92
N PRO A 250 -6.02 -11.17 -6.19
CA PRO A 250 -5.17 -11.26 -7.38
C PRO A 250 -4.31 -12.55 -7.39
N ILE A 251 -4.30 -13.25 -8.52
CA ILE A 251 -3.45 -14.42 -8.78
C ILE A 251 -2.13 -13.96 -9.39
N GLY A 252 -1.03 -14.04 -8.64
CA GLY A 252 0.33 -13.73 -9.14
C GLY A 252 0.62 -12.24 -9.39
N GLY A 253 -0.30 -11.34 -9.02
CA GLY A 253 -0.24 -9.91 -9.27
C GLY A 253 0.48 -9.08 -8.21
N ARG A 254 1.67 -9.46 -7.75
CA ARG A 254 2.45 -8.63 -6.82
C ARG A 254 3.89 -8.56 -7.29
N GLY A 255 4.27 -7.43 -7.87
CA GLY A 255 5.61 -7.23 -8.41
C GLY A 255 5.66 -6.12 -9.48
N PRO A 256 6.84 -5.91 -10.09
CA PRO A 256 6.99 -5.00 -11.21
C PRO A 256 6.08 -5.42 -12.38
N VAL A 257 5.59 -4.43 -13.10
CA VAL A 257 4.70 -4.59 -14.25
C VAL A 257 5.34 -4.00 -15.50
N ASP A 258 5.02 -4.59 -16.66
CA ASP A 258 5.67 -4.24 -17.92
C ASP A 258 5.07 -2.99 -18.57
N ASN A 259 3.76 -2.77 -18.44
CA ASN A 259 3.12 -1.60 -19.05
C ASN A 259 3.29 -0.36 -18.18
N ARG A 260 3.37 0.79 -18.85
CA ARG A 260 3.54 2.10 -18.21
C ARG A 260 2.56 3.08 -18.83
N TYR A 261 1.93 3.89 -17.99
CA TYR A 261 1.23 5.10 -18.39
C TYR A 261 2.14 6.29 -18.11
N ARG A 262 2.24 7.20 -19.09
CA ARG A 262 2.96 8.47 -18.96
C ARG A 262 2.08 9.55 -19.57
N GLY A 263 1.62 10.47 -18.73
CA GLY A 263 0.87 11.63 -19.18
C GLY A 263 1.73 12.57 -20.04
N LYS A 264 1.08 13.38 -20.88
CA LYS A 264 1.78 14.24 -21.86
C LYS A 264 2.67 15.34 -21.25
N LEU A 265 2.44 15.70 -19.99
CA LEU A 265 3.21 16.67 -19.20
C LEU A 265 4.13 16.01 -18.17
N ALA A 266 4.13 14.68 -18.10
CA ALA A 266 5.05 13.96 -17.23
C ALA A 266 6.51 14.20 -17.67
N PRO A 267 7.49 14.18 -16.74
CA PRO A 267 8.90 14.24 -17.09
C PRO A 267 9.27 13.17 -18.12
N GLU A 268 10.25 13.47 -18.97
CA GLU A 268 10.82 12.48 -19.88
C GLU A 268 11.42 11.30 -19.09
N GLU A 269 11.30 10.11 -19.66
CA GLU A 269 11.90 8.93 -19.09
C GLU A 269 13.43 9.04 -19.12
N LEU A 270 14.07 8.87 -17.97
CA LEU A 270 15.54 8.83 -17.92
C LEU A 270 16.08 7.64 -18.71
N PRO A 271 17.28 7.70 -19.33
CA PRO A 271 17.87 6.54 -19.98
C PRO A 271 18.03 5.32 -19.06
N SER A 272 17.95 4.11 -19.63
CA SER A 272 18.23 2.82 -18.97
C SER A 272 19.01 1.91 -19.89
N HIS A 273 19.90 1.12 -19.32
CA HIS A 273 20.46 -0.05 -19.99
C HIS A 273 19.61 -1.30 -19.74
N GLU A 274 19.82 -2.35 -20.54
CA GLU A 274 19.37 -3.71 -20.23
C GLU A 274 20.41 -4.40 -19.34
N ASP A 275 20.02 -5.46 -18.61
CA ASP A 275 20.95 -6.16 -17.70
C ASP A 275 22.22 -6.69 -18.38
N ASN A 276 22.09 -7.17 -19.61
CA ASN A 276 23.20 -7.68 -20.41
C ASN A 276 23.95 -6.59 -21.19
N ALA A 277 23.56 -5.33 -21.00
CA ALA A 277 24.11 -4.16 -21.68
C ALA A 277 24.65 -3.10 -20.70
N LEU A 278 24.83 -3.46 -19.42
CA LEU A 278 25.53 -2.61 -18.47
C LEU A 278 26.97 -2.36 -18.93
N GLU A 279 27.43 -1.11 -18.87
CA GLU A 279 28.84 -0.74 -19.10
C GLU A 279 29.69 -0.96 -17.85
N GLY A 280 29.09 -0.83 -16.66
CA GLY A 280 29.65 -1.26 -15.39
C GLY A 280 29.52 -2.76 -15.18
N SER A 281 29.84 -3.22 -13.97
CA SER A 281 29.73 -4.64 -13.60
C SER A 281 28.82 -4.83 -12.41
N LEU A 282 27.91 -5.80 -12.51
CA LEU A 282 27.04 -6.23 -11.42
C LEU A 282 27.37 -7.66 -11.02
N SER A 283 27.68 -7.87 -9.75
CA SER A 283 28.07 -9.18 -9.21
C SER A 283 27.31 -9.49 -7.92
N THR A 284 27.19 -10.77 -7.57
CA THR A 284 26.59 -11.21 -6.30
C THR A 284 27.64 -11.95 -5.48
N HIS A 285 27.80 -11.57 -4.22
CA HIS A 285 28.75 -12.15 -3.27
C HIS A 285 28.00 -12.80 -2.12
N GLU A 286 28.50 -13.93 -1.62
CA GLU A 286 28.06 -14.46 -0.33
C GLU A 286 28.91 -13.88 0.80
N PHE A 287 28.26 -13.38 1.85
CA PHE A 287 28.92 -12.78 2.99
C PHE A 287 28.47 -13.47 4.28
N ALA A 288 29.42 -14.03 5.02
CA ALA A 288 29.16 -14.64 6.32
C ALA A 288 29.10 -13.55 7.40
N SER A 289 27.90 -13.18 7.84
CA SER A 289 27.70 -12.15 8.85
C SER A 289 27.78 -12.73 10.26
N ALA A 290 28.65 -12.16 11.10
CA ALA A 290 28.72 -12.53 12.51
C ALA A 290 27.56 -11.91 13.30
N ALA A 291 27.16 -10.69 12.95
CA ALA A 291 26.04 -9.98 13.56
C ALA A 291 24.69 -10.68 13.29
N LEU A 292 24.42 -11.10 12.06
CA LEU A 292 23.19 -11.83 11.71
C LEU A 292 23.27 -13.32 12.06
N ARG A 293 24.47 -13.90 12.14
CA ARG A 293 24.73 -15.34 12.31
C ARG A 293 24.23 -16.20 11.14
N GLU A 294 24.34 -15.66 9.94
CA GLU A 294 23.95 -16.32 8.70
C GLU A 294 24.82 -15.83 7.53
N ASN A 295 24.69 -16.50 6.38
CA ASN A 295 25.22 -16.01 5.13
C ASN A 295 24.18 -15.12 4.45
N ARG A 296 24.56 -13.88 4.11
CA ARG A 296 23.72 -12.94 3.36
C ARG A 296 24.32 -12.72 1.97
N ARG A 297 23.48 -12.78 0.94
CA ARG A 297 23.87 -12.40 -0.43
C ARG A 297 23.90 -10.89 -0.56
N ILE A 298 24.89 -10.36 -1.27
CA ILE A 298 25.07 -8.93 -1.51
C ILE A 298 25.26 -8.69 -3.01
N LYS A 299 24.44 -7.83 -3.59
CA LYS A 299 24.65 -7.29 -4.93
C LYS A 299 25.64 -6.14 -4.86
N VAL A 300 26.65 -6.19 -5.72
CA VAL A 300 27.69 -5.16 -5.83
C VAL A 300 27.73 -4.66 -7.27
N TYR A 301 27.50 -3.37 -7.44
CA TYR A 301 27.72 -2.67 -8.70
C TYR A 301 29.01 -1.85 -8.63
N LEU A 302 29.86 -2.03 -9.65
CA LEU A 302 31.04 -1.22 -9.90
C LEU A 302 30.84 -0.44 -11.21
N PRO A 303 31.14 0.87 -11.25
CA PRO A 303 30.94 1.68 -12.44
C PRO A 303 31.94 1.30 -13.56
N PRO A 304 31.69 1.72 -14.81
CA PRO A 304 32.64 1.54 -15.89
C PRO A 304 34.03 2.06 -15.50
N GLN A 305 35.08 1.33 -15.90
CA GLN A 305 36.49 1.72 -15.66
C GLN A 305 36.88 1.83 -14.17
N HIS A 306 36.12 1.20 -13.27
CA HIS A 306 36.49 1.12 -11.84
C HIS A 306 37.90 0.52 -11.66
N SER A 307 38.65 1.11 -10.73
CA SER A 307 39.96 0.60 -10.31
C SER A 307 40.06 0.60 -8.79
N GLN A 308 40.74 -0.40 -8.22
CA GLN A 308 40.96 -0.54 -6.77
C GLN A 308 41.87 0.54 -6.15
N HIS A 309 42.26 1.56 -6.93
CA HIS A 309 43.07 2.68 -6.46
C HIS A 309 42.30 4.00 -6.39
N SER A 310 41.05 4.01 -6.85
CA SER A 310 40.18 5.19 -6.82
C SER A 310 39.13 5.01 -5.73
N GLN A 311 39.25 5.73 -4.62
CA GLN A 311 38.16 5.80 -3.65
C GLN A 311 36.95 6.47 -4.29
N LEU A 312 35.82 5.77 -4.33
CA LEU A 312 34.60 6.27 -4.95
C LEU A 312 33.50 6.51 -3.91
N PRO A 313 32.58 7.46 -4.18
CA PRO A 313 31.32 7.54 -3.47
C PRO A 313 30.58 6.20 -3.49
N VAL A 314 29.88 5.90 -2.39
CA VAL A 314 29.19 4.62 -2.21
C VAL A 314 27.78 4.83 -1.68
N VAL A 315 26.85 4.11 -2.28
CA VAL A 315 25.48 3.96 -1.78
C VAL A 315 25.34 2.57 -1.16
N TYR A 316 25.02 2.52 0.13
CA TYR A 316 24.60 1.30 0.80
C TYR A 316 23.07 1.21 0.70
N ALA A 317 22.58 0.27 -0.10
CA ALA A 317 21.16 0.14 -0.42
C ALA A 317 20.53 -1.07 0.27
N THR A 318 19.26 -0.98 0.63
CA THR A 318 18.46 -2.16 1.00
C THR A 318 18.03 -2.94 -0.23
N ASP A 319 17.44 -4.12 -0.03
CA ASP A 319 16.72 -4.88 -1.08
C ASP A 319 17.58 -5.26 -2.29
N GLY A 320 18.79 -5.77 -2.07
CA GLY A 320 19.70 -6.19 -3.14
C GLY A 320 19.09 -7.17 -4.15
N ASN A 321 18.15 -8.03 -3.73
CA ASN A 321 17.42 -8.92 -4.62
C ASN A 321 16.48 -8.20 -5.62
N MET A 322 16.23 -6.90 -5.45
CA MET A 322 15.37 -6.06 -6.30
C MET A 322 16.10 -4.85 -6.88
N ILE A 323 17.44 -4.73 -6.71
CA ILE A 323 18.18 -3.51 -7.04
C ILE A 323 18.45 -3.33 -8.55
N GLU A 324 18.33 -4.39 -9.36
CA GLU A 324 18.71 -4.40 -10.78
C GLU A 324 18.09 -3.26 -11.61
N PRO A 325 16.79 -2.95 -11.53
CA PRO A 325 16.18 -1.83 -12.25
C PRO A 325 16.78 -0.46 -11.90
N TYR A 326 17.27 -0.28 -10.67
CA TYR A 326 17.95 0.93 -10.23
C TYR A 326 19.35 1.01 -10.85
N ILE A 327 20.08 -0.11 -10.85
CA ILE A 327 21.42 -0.20 -11.45
C ILE A 327 21.38 0.16 -12.92
N ARG A 328 20.39 -0.32 -13.68
CA ARG A 328 20.24 -0.01 -15.10
C ARG A 328 20.15 1.50 -15.40
N ARG A 329 19.44 2.26 -14.54
CA ARG A 329 19.31 3.72 -14.68
C ARG A 329 20.55 4.45 -14.18
N ILE A 330 21.18 3.97 -13.10
CA ILE A 330 22.43 4.53 -12.58
C ILE A 330 23.57 4.36 -13.59
N ASP A 331 23.73 3.17 -14.16
CA ASP A 331 24.75 2.87 -15.16
C ASP A 331 24.59 3.75 -16.40
N ALA A 332 23.36 3.84 -16.94
CA ALA A 332 23.05 4.74 -18.05
C ALA A 332 23.29 6.23 -17.71
N ALA A 333 22.97 6.65 -16.48
CA ALA A 333 23.22 8.02 -16.03
C ALA A 333 24.71 8.34 -15.86
N ILE A 334 25.54 7.37 -15.46
CA ILE A 334 27.00 7.50 -15.42
C ILE A 334 27.55 7.60 -16.84
N THR A 335 27.15 6.70 -17.75
CA THR A 335 27.58 6.72 -19.16
C THR A 335 27.20 8.01 -19.87
N ALA A 336 25.99 8.54 -19.60
CA ALA A 336 25.54 9.82 -20.13
C ALA A 336 26.20 11.05 -19.48
N GLY A 337 27.00 10.85 -18.43
CA GLY A 337 27.65 11.93 -17.67
C GLY A 337 26.67 12.76 -16.83
N PHE A 338 25.47 12.27 -16.56
CA PHE A 338 24.49 12.94 -15.69
C PHE A 338 24.90 12.87 -14.21
N ILE A 339 25.57 11.79 -13.81
CA ILE A 339 26.17 11.62 -12.48
C ILE A 339 27.60 11.09 -12.60
N GLY A 340 28.44 11.35 -11.59
CA GLY A 340 29.78 10.79 -11.50
C GLY A 340 29.79 9.29 -11.14
N PRO A 341 30.93 8.60 -11.30
CA PRO A 341 31.06 7.18 -10.97
C PRO A 341 30.89 6.94 -9.46
N LEU A 342 30.13 5.89 -9.10
CA LEU A 342 29.87 5.50 -7.71
C LEU A 342 29.69 3.98 -7.58
N LEU A 343 29.84 3.48 -6.36
CA LEU A 343 29.58 2.08 -6.00
C LEU A 343 28.18 1.92 -5.41
N ILE A 344 27.53 0.78 -5.68
CA ILE A 344 26.30 0.38 -4.97
C ILE A 344 26.53 -0.96 -4.30
N ILE A 345 26.34 -1.00 -2.99
CA ILE A 345 26.46 -2.20 -2.15
C ILE A 345 25.08 -2.49 -1.56
N ALA A 346 24.43 -3.55 -2.02
CA ALA A 346 23.04 -3.85 -1.71
C ALA A 346 22.88 -5.27 -1.15
N PRO A 347 22.88 -5.46 0.18
CA PRO A 347 22.51 -6.73 0.79
C PRO A 347 21.08 -7.13 0.43
N HIS A 348 20.85 -8.41 0.15
CA HIS A 348 19.50 -8.94 -0.06
C HIS A 348 18.64 -8.74 1.19
N ALA A 349 17.33 -8.53 1.00
CA ALA A 349 16.40 -8.50 2.12
C ALA A 349 16.24 -9.89 2.75
N ALA A 350 15.86 -9.93 4.03
CA ALA A 350 15.35 -11.15 4.63
C ALA A 350 14.03 -11.58 3.94
N PRO A 351 13.66 -12.86 4.00
CA PRO A 351 12.47 -13.37 3.33
C PRO A 351 11.18 -12.64 3.74
N MET A 352 10.29 -12.49 2.76
CA MET A 352 8.89 -12.19 2.99
C MET A 352 8.10 -13.37 2.44
N ASP A 353 7.52 -14.18 3.32
CA ASP A 353 6.78 -15.37 2.93
C ASP A 353 5.52 -15.56 3.79
N HIS A 354 4.87 -16.71 3.62
CA HIS A 354 3.66 -17.08 4.36
C HIS A 354 3.84 -17.14 5.90
N THR A 355 5.08 -17.16 6.40
CA THR A 355 5.39 -17.20 7.84
C THR A 355 5.56 -15.81 8.45
N GLY A 356 5.75 -14.77 7.63
CA GLY A 356 5.83 -13.39 8.09
C GLY A 356 6.68 -12.48 7.20
N ASN A 357 6.77 -11.21 7.61
CA ASN A 357 7.61 -10.20 6.97
C ASN A 357 8.90 -10.03 7.78
N GLU A 358 9.86 -10.94 7.60
CA GLU A 358 11.14 -10.86 8.31
C GLU A 358 11.96 -9.63 7.93
N ARG A 359 11.80 -9.15 6.69
CA ARG A 359 12.39 -7.90 6.21
C ARG A 359 12.00 -6.72 7.11
N ALA A 360 10.72 -6.57 7.45
CA ALA A 360 10.29 -5.49 8.35
C ALA A 360 10.92 -5.60 9.74
N LEU A 361 11.09 -6.83 10.27
CA LEU A 361 11.76 -7.05 11.56
C LEU A 361 13.24 -6.64 11.56
N GLU A 362 13.91 -6.70 10.41
CA GLU A 362 15.30 -6.23 10.24
C GLU A 362 15.39 -4.72 9.99
N TYR A 363 14.39 -4.16 9.30
CA TYR A 363 14.46 -2.80 8.75
C TYR A 363 13.85 -1.74 9.66
N LEU A 364 12.81 -2.07 10.42
CA LEU A 364 11.99 -1.10 11.13
C LEU A 364 12.16 -1.20 12.66
N PRO A 365 12.48 -0.08 13.34
CA PRO A 365 12.47 -0.03 14.80
C PRO A 365 11.09 -0.38 15.40
N GLY A 366 11.05 -1.03 16.56
CA GLY A 366 9.81 -1.35 17.28
C GLY A 366 9.08 -2.62 16.80
N PHE A 367 9.52 -3.25 15.72
CA PHE A 367 9.00 -4.54 15.27
C PHE A 367 9.70 -5.72 15.96
N ASP A 368 11.04 -5.72 15.94
CA ASP A 368 11.91 -6.59 16.74
C ASP A 368 13.24 -5.87 16.95
N ASP A 369 13.37 -5.17 18.07
CA ASP A 369 14.55 -4.34 18.36
C ASP A 369 15.86 -5.15 18.38
N GLN A 370 15.81 -6.41 18.82
CA GLN A 370 17.02 -7.24 18.84
C GLN A 370 17.46 -7.65 17.44
N ARG A 371 16.50 -7.93 16.54
CA ARG A 371 16.80 -8.26 15.14
C ARG A 371 17.24 -7.01 14.38
N PHE A 372 16.58 -5.89 14.61
CA PHE A 372 16.98 -4.58 14.09
C PHE A 372 18.42 -4.23 14.50
N ASP A 373 18.79 -4.33 15.78
CA ASP A 373 20.15 -4.03 16.27
C ASP A 373 21.24 -4.95 15.70
N ARG A 374 20.90 -6.22 15.40
CA ARG A 374 21.81 -7.12 14.68
C ARG A 374 21.98 -6.68 13.23
N HIS A 375 20.89 -6.30 12.58
CA HIS A 375 20.91 -5.80 11.21
C HIS A 375 21.68 -4.48 11.10
N GLN A 376 21.56 -3.56 12.05
CA GLN A 376 22.35 -2.32 12.08
C GLN A 376 23.87 -2.60 12.14
N ARG A 377 24.32 -3.50 13.02
CA ARG A 377 25.75 -3.88 13.09
C ARG A 377 26.24 -4.54 11.81
N PHE A 378 25.43 -5.43 11.23
CA PHE A 378 25.72 -6.02 9.92
C PHE A 378 25.87 -4.94 8.83
N PHE A 379 24.85 -4.11 8.67
CA PHE A 379 24.76 -3.16 7.57
C PHE A 379 25.76 -2.00 7.70
N VAL A 380 25.94 -1.45 8.90
CA VAL A 380 26.76 -0.26 9.14
C VAL A 380 28.23 -0.62 9.36
N ASP A 381 28.53 -1.70 10.07
CA ASP A 381 29.91 -2.04 10.43
C ASP A 381 30.49 -3.09 9.46
N GLU A 382 29.88 -4.28 9.39
CA GLU A 382 30.44 -5.41 8.63
C GLU A 382 30.46 -5.13 7.12
N ILE A 383 29.34 -4.68 6.55
CA ILE A 383 29.23 -4.40 5.11
C ILE A 383 30.10 -3.19 4.70
N SER A 384 30.11 -2.12 5.49
CA SER A 384 30.95 -0.96 5.19
C SER A 384 32.42 -1.33 5.14
N GLN A 385 32.91 -2.02 6.18
CA GLN A 385 34.31 -2.44 6.25
C GLN A 385 34.68 -3.37 5.09
N TRP A 386 33.81 -4.32 4.76
CA TRP A 386 34.03 -5.22 3.63
C TRP A 386 34.09 -4.48 2.30
N ALA A 387 33.19 -3.52 2.07
CA ALA A 387 33.16 -2.74 0.84
C ALA A 387 34.40 -1.84 0.68
N GLU A 388 34.85 -1.21 1.77
CA GLU A 388 36.08 -0.40 1.80
C GLU A 388 37.30 -1.23 1.38
N GLN A 389 37.43 -2.45 1.93
CA GLN A 389 38.58 -3.33 1.71
C GLN A 389 38.62 -3.97 0.31
N ASN A 390 37.45 -4.29 -0.26
CA ASN A 390 37.38 -5.10 -1.49
C ASN A 390 37.11 -4.27 -2.75
N PHE A 391 36.46 -3.10 -2.62
CA PHE A 391 35.98 -2.32 -3.78
C PHE A 391 36.40 -0.84 -3.74
N SER A 392 37.21 -0.41 -2.77
CA SER A 392 37.61 1.00 -2.61
C SER A 392 36.42 1.93 -2.39
N ALA A 393 35.41 1.47 -1.64
CA ALA A 393 34.35 2.34 -1.16
C ALA A 393 34.94 3.42 -0.24
N SER A 394 34.53 4.67 -0.42
CA SER A 394 34.99 5.77 0.43
C SER A 394 34.60 5.53 1.90
N SER A 395 35.51 5.90 2.82
CA SER A 395 35.25 5.95 4.27
C SER A 395 34.78 7.31 4.77
N ASP A 396 34.83 8.33 3.91
CA ASP A 396 34.44 9.69 4.25
C ASP A 396 32.92 9.84 4.19
N ARG A 397 32.33 10.39 5.27
CA ARG A 397 30.87 10.51 5.39
C ARG A 397 30.23 11.26 4.22
N GLU A 398 30.91 12.28 3.70
CA GLU A 398 30.40 13.13 2.60
C GLU A 398 30.17 12.32 1.32
N PHE A 399 30.89 11.21 1.15
CA PHE A 399 30.79 10.32 0.00
C PHE A 399 30.04 9.01 0.30
N ARG A 400 29.22 9.02 1.36
CA ARG A 400 28.40 7.87 1.78
C ARG A 400 26.92 8.22 1.82
N ALA A 401 26.12 7.39 1.16
CA ALA A 401 24.67 7.43 1.23
C ALA A 401 24.10 6.11 1.73
N VAL A 402 23.02 6.17 2.50
CA VAL A 402 22.11 5.03 2.72
C VAL A 402 20.86 5.20 1.86
N PHE A 403 20.38 4.13 1.24
CA PHE A 403 19.24 4.15 0.33
C PHE A 403 18.23 3.03 0.62
N GLY A 404 16.93 3.36 0.56
CA GLY A 404 15.87 2.37 0.51
C GLY A 404 14.49 2.94 0.19
N CYS A 405 13.56 2.04 -0.14
CA CYS A 405 12.16 2.35 -0.47
C CYS A 405 11.20 1.56 0.43
N SER A 406 10.03 2.12 0.74
CA SER A 406 9.03 1.47 1.63
C SER A 406 9.63 1.18 3.01
N ASP A 407 9.63 -0.07 3.52
CA ASP A 407 10.35 -0.38 4.78
C ASP A 407 11.85 -0.04 4.70
N GLY A 408 12.45 -0.14 3.51
CA GLY A 408 13.84 0.26 3.29
C GLY A 408 14.05 1.77 3.42
N GLY A 409 13.02 2.59 3.12
CA GLY A 409 13.04 4.02 3.37
C GLY A 409 13.00 4.33 4.87
N GLY A 410 12.20 3.57 5.62
CA GLY A 410 12.22 3.60 7.10
C GLY A 410 13.59 3.20 7.66
N HIS A 411 14.20 2.14 7.12
CA HIS A 411 15.57 1.75 7.46
C HIS A 411 16.57 2.86 7.17
N ALA A 412 16.53 3.47 5.98
CA ALA A 412 17.45 4.54 5.60
C ALA A 412 17.38 5.73 6.56
N LEU A 413 16.16 6.16 6.94
CA LEU A 413 15.95 7.25 7.90
C LEU A 413 16.47 6.90 9.30
N ALA A 414 16.15 5.70 9.79
CA ALA A 414 16.63 5.25 11.09
C ALA A 414 18.17 5.15 11.12
N THR A 415 18.76 4.48 10.14
CA THR A 415 20.22 4.29 10.00
C THR A 415 20.94 5.64 9.84
N GLY A 416 20.42 6.53 8.98
CA GLY A 416 20.97 7.86 8.76
C GLY A 416 20.95 8.73 10.02
N SER A 417 19.88 8.65 10.82
CA SER A 417 19.76 9.35 12.10
C SER A 417 20.75 8.80 13.14
N MET A 418 20.76 7.48 13.36
CA MET A 418 21.59 6.82 14.38
C MET A 418 23.09 6.90 14.06
N HIS A 419 23.45 6.89 12.78
CA HIS A 419 24.83 6.83 12.30
C HIS A 419 25.22 8.06 11.47
N ARG A 420 24.78 9.25 11.86
CA ARG A 420 25.09 10.55 11.19
C ARG A 420 26.58 10.85 10.94
N HIS A 421 27.45 10.23 11.73
CA HIS A 421 28.91 10.33 11.56
C HIS A 421 29.46 9.45 10.43
N ARG A 422 28.68 8.47 9.95
CA ARG A 422 29.03 7.57 8.85
C ARG A 422 28.41 8.00 7.51
N TYR A 423 27.22 8.59 7.51
CA TYR A 423 26.48 8.91 6.29
C TYR A 423 26.26 10.42 6.16
N GLY A 424 26.66 10.99 5.02
CA GLY A 424 26.39 12.38 4.65
C GLY A 424 25.06 12.54 3.93
N HIS A 425 24.52 11.46 3.36
CA HIS A 425 23.24 11.45 2.65
C HIS A 425 22.34 10.29 3.07
N CYS A 426 21.05 10.56 3.12
CA CYS A 426 20.01 9.56 3.35
C CYS A 426 18.98 9.67 2.23
N ILE A 427 18.77 8.62 1.46
CA ILE A 427 17.82 8.59 0.35
C ILE A 427 16.69 7.65 0.73
N ALA A 428 15.51 8.20 1.02
CA ALA A 428 14.38 7.46 1.57
C ALA A 428 13.11 7.76 0.79
N TYR A 429 12.59 6.76 0.06
CA TYR A 429 11.42 6.93 -0.78
C TYR A 429 10.20 6.18 -0.25
N SER A 430 9.02 6.78 -0.42
CA SER A 430 7.71 6.21 -0.11
C SER A 430 7.69 5.49 1.23
N THR A 431 8.03 6.22 2.30
CA THR A 431 8.15 5.67 3.66
C THR A 431 6.78 5.28 4.19
N GLY A 432 6.66 4.12 4.84
CA GLY A 432 5.38 3.63 5.37
C GLY A 432 5.02 4.16 6.76
N MET A 433 5.98 4.75 7.47
CA MET A 433 5.80 5.23 8.85
C MET A 433 6.22 6.70 8.97
N PRO A 434 5.34 7.57 9.50
CA PRO A 434 5.71 8.95 9.79
C PRO A 434 6.76 9.02 10.92
N PRO A 435 7.43 10.17 11.13
CA PRO A 435 8.26 10.38 12.30
C PRO A 435 7.47 10.13 13.59
N SER A 436 8.08 9.42 14.55
CA SER A 436 7.47 9.21 15.86
C SER A 436 7.91 10.31 16.84
N GLU A 437 7.08 10.62 17.84
CA GLU A 437 7.45 11.56 18.91
C GLU A 437 8.65 11.08 19.75
N GLN A 438 8.95 9.77 19.70
CA GLN A 438 10.07 9.17 20.41
C GLN A 438 11.38 9.26 19.63
N LEU A 439 11.32 9.64 18.34
CA LEU A 439 12.48 9.80 17.49
C LEU A 439 13.40 10.89 18.03
N GLN A 440 14.65 10.52 18.32
CA GLN A 440 15.71 11.47 18.65
C GLN A 440 16.39 11.89 17.33
N TRP A 441 16.05 13.07 16.82
CA TRP A 441 16.68 13.64 15.62
C TRP A 441 17.57 14.83 15.99
N GLU A 442 18.87 14.70 15.76
CA GLU A 442 19.86 15.75 15.99
C GLU A 442 20.20 16.46 14.68
N PRO A 443 19.78 17.73 14.47
CA PRO A 443 20.01 18.42 13.20
C PRO A 443 21.49 18.74 12.95
N GLU A 444 22.28 18.90 14.02
CA GLU A 444 23.72 19.14 13.89
C GLU A 444 24.42 17.90 13.33
N GLY A 445 25.02 18.04 12.15
CA GLY A 445 25.71 16.94 11.47
C GLY A 445 24.78 15.85 10.91
N ALA A 446 23.46 16.11 10.86
CA ALA A 446 22.50 15.24 10.18
C ALA A 446 22.87 15.04 8.69
N PRO A 447 22.53 13.88 8.09
CA PRO A 447 22.67 13.70 6.66
C PRO A 447 21.70 14.62 5.89
N PHE A 448 22.05 14.97 4.65
CA PHE A 448 21.09 15.54 3.71
C PHE A 448 20.07 14.46 3.32
N VAL A 449 18.80 14.68 3.63
CA VAL A 449 17.73 13.70 3.38
C VAL A 449 17.04 13.96 2.05
N HIS A 450 17.06 12.98 1.15
CA HIS A 450 16.33 13.00 -0.12
C HIS A 450 15.07 12.15 0.02
N LEU A 451 13.91 12.80 -0.06
CA LEU A 451 12.59 12.19 0.05
C LEU A 451 11.90 12.18 -1.30
N CYS A 452 11.15 11.11 -1.58
CA CYS A 452 10.28 11.04 -2.75
C CYS A 452 9.03 10.24 -2.45
N ALA A 453 7.86 10.75 -2.83
CA ALA A 453 6.60 10.03 -2.75
C ALA A 453 5.62 10.48 -3.85
N GLY A 454 4.69 9.60 -4.17
CA GLY A 454 3.69 9.78 -5.20
C GLY A 454 2.34 10.17 -4.59
N THR A 455 1.56 11.01 -5.25
CA THR A 455 0.25 11.45 -4.71
C THR A 455 -0.83 10.37 -4.74
N LEU A 456 -0.60 9.25 -5.43
CA LEU A 456 -1.54 8.13 -5.56
C LEU A 456 -1.28 6.99 -4.56
N GLU A 457 -0.33 7.18 -3.64
CA GLU A 457 0.02 6.23 -2.57
C GLU A 457 -0.32 6.81 -1.18
N GLN A 458 -1.57 7.19 -0.96
CA GLN A 458 -2.03 8.04 0.18
C GLN A 458 -1.29 7.81 1.52
N GLY A 459 -1.25 6.58 2.05
CA GLY A 459 -0.60 6.31 3.34
C GLY A 459 0.92 6.57 3.33
N PHE A 460 1.60 6.18 2.25
CA PHE A 460 3.05 6.38 2.07
C PHE A 460 3.39 7.84 1.75
N HIS A 461 2.52 8.50 0.98
CA HIS A 461 2.62 9.93 0.68
C HIS A 461 2.53 10.76 1.95
N GLN A 462 1.49 10.55 2.76
CA GLN A 462 1.28 11.25 4.02
C GLN A 462 2.44 11.04 5.00
N ALA A 463 2.94 9.81 5.12
CA ALA A 463 4.08 9.52 5.98
C ALA A 463 5.37 10.20 5.50
N THR A 464 5.63 10.20 4.19
CA THR A 464 6.84 10.83 3.60
C THR A 464 6.77 12.36 3.66
N GLU A 465 5.58 12.94 3.42
CA GLU A 465 5.33 14.37 3.60
C GLU A 465 5.51 14.79 5.06
N ALA A 466 5.05 13.97 6.02
CA ALA A 466 5.28 14.20 7.44
C ALA A 466 6.77 14.23 7.80
N TRP A 467 7.59 13.38 7.17
CA TRP A 467 9.05 13.45 7.29
C TRP A 467 9.63 14.76 6.72
N ALA A 468 9.19 15.19 5.54
CA ALA A 468 9.65 16.45 4.96
C ALA A 468 9.32 17.64 5.86
N ALA A 469 8.07 17.70 6.36
CA ALA A 469 7.64 18.73 7.30
C ALA A 469 8.44 18.68 8.62
N TRP A 470 8.65 17.49 9.18
CA TRP A 470 9.43 17.31 10.40
C TRP A 470 10.86 17.81 10.25
N LEU A 471 11.55 17.41 9.17
CA LEU A 471 12.92 17.84 8.89
C LEU A 471 13.00 19.35 8.69
N HIS A 472 12.01 19.95 8.02
CA HIS A 472 11.89 21.40 7.87
C HIS A 472 11.80 22.10 9.23
N PHE A 473 10.88 21.67 10.11
CA PHE A 473 10.71 22.28 11.43
C PHE A 473 11.92 22.07 12.36
N HIS A 474 12.71 21.03 12.14
CA HIS A 474 13.96 20.77 12.87
C HIS A 474 15.19 21.41 12.22
N SER A 475 15.03 22.21 11.15
CA SER A 475 16.15 22.83 10.42
C SER A 475 17.17 21.82 9.88
N SER A 476 16.72 20.62 9.53
CA SER A 476 17.56 19.56 8.97
C SER A 476 17.62 19.67 7.44
N PRO A 477 18.78 19.47 6.81
CA PRO A 477 18.92 19.56 5.36
C PRO A 477 18.12 18.45 4.66
N HIS A 478 17.23 18.83 3.75
CA HIS A 478 16.40 17.88 3.02
C HIS A 478 15.94 18.42 1.66
N HIS A 479 15.49 17.50 0.81
CA HIS A 479 14.77 17.77 -0.43
C HIS A 479 13.61 16.78 -0.54
N PHE A 480 12.42 17.25 -0.91
CA PHE A 480 11.25 16.40 -1.13
C PHE A 480 10.76 16.55 -2.57
N THR A 481 10.74 15.41 -3.29
CA THR A 481 10.18 15.29 -4.64
C THR A 481 8.81 14.63 -4.57
N GLU A 482 7.78 15.36 -4.94
CA GLU A 482 6.43 14.81 -5.13
C GLU A 482 6.15 14.54 -6.62
N ARG A 483 5.49 13.43 -6.94
CA ARG A 483 5.05 13.10 -8.32
C ARG A 483 3.60 12.61 -8.34
N VAL A 484 2.93 12.72 -9.49
CA VAL A 484 1.64 12.06 -9.70
C VAL A 484 1.89 10.58 -10.04
N CYS A 485 2.17 9.78 -9.02
CA CYS A 485 2.56 8.37 -9.13
C CYS A 485 2.00 7.57 -7.93
N GLY A 486 1.91 6.25 -8.05
CA GLY A 486 1.58 5.35 -6.94
C GLY A 486 2.81 4.86 -6.18
N HIS A 487 2.62 3.79 -5.41
CA HIS A 487 3.69 3.08 -4.71
C HIS A 487 4.46 2.19 -5.70
N ASP A 488 5.14 2.84 -6.65
CA ASP A 488 5.59 2.23 -7.90
C ASP A 488 7.10 2.39 -8.11
N LEU A 489 7.71 1.33 -8.63
CA LEU A 489 9.12 1.27 -8.99
C LEU A 489 9.54 2.41 -9.92
N ILE A 490 8.69 2.82 -10.86
CA ILE A 490 9.03 3.85 -11.86
C ILE A 490 9.43 5.18 -11.21
N GLN A 491 8.77 5.59 -10.14
CA GLN A 491 9.11 6.79 -9.39
C GLN A 491 10.49 6.65 -8.75
N TRP A 492 10.75 5.53 -8.11
CA TRP A 492 11.98 5.32 -7.34
C TRP A 492 13.22 5.24 -8.25
N ILE A 493 13.14 4.49 -9.34
CA ILE A 493 14.29 4.32 -10.26
C ILE A 493 14.61 5.60 -11.02
N GLU A 494 13.61 6.44 -11.31
CA GLU A 494 13.83 7.71 -12.00
C GLU A 494 14.27 8.84 -11.06
N GLU A 495 13.90 8.80 -9.78
CA GLU A 495 14.37 9.79 -8.81
C GLU A 495 15.78 9.47 -8.30
N PHE A 496 16.18 8.20 -8.30
CA PHE A 496 17.46 7.78 -7.74
C PHE A 496 18.69 8.49 -8.35
N PRO A 497 18.88 8.56 -9.70
CA PRO A 497 19.96 9.35 -10.28
C PRO A 497 19.90 10.84 -9.90
N ARG A 498 18.71 11.42 -9.74
CA ARG A 498 18.53 12.83 -9.36
C ARG A 498 18.97 13.09 -7.92
N SER A 499 18.69 12.17 -7.00
CA SER A 499 19.19 12.23 -5.62
C SER A 499 20.72 12.12 -5.56
N ILE A 500 21.32 11.27 -6.40
CA ILE A 500 22.78 11.18 -6.51
C ILE A 500 23.37 12.49 -7.05
N ALA A 501 22.80 13.07 -8.11
CA ALA A 501 23.24 14.35 -8.64
C ALA A 501 23.16 15.47 -7.58
N ARG A 502 22.10 15.49 -6.77
CA ARG A 502 21.99 16.42 -5.63
C ARG A 502 23.01 16.16 -4.53
N ALA A 503 23.41 14.90 -4.32
CA ALA A 503 24.36 14.53 -3.28
C ALA A 503 25.80 14.94 -3.64
N TRP A 504 26.25 14.65 -4.86
CA TRP A 504 27.66 14.76 -5.26
C TRP A 504 27.92 15.59 -6.52
N GLY A 505 26.90 16.26 -7.03
CA GLY A 505 26.97 17.11 -8.23
C GLY A 505 26.79 16.34 -9.55
N SER A 506 26.45 17.07 -10.60
CA SER A 506 26.53 16.60 -11.98
C SER A 506 27.90 16.96 -12.57
N PRO A 507 28.59 16.02 -13.25
CA PRO A 507 29.79 16.36 -14.03
C PRO A 507 29.57 17.45 -15.07
N GLN A 508 28.32 17.71 -15.48
CA GLN A 508 27.96 18.74 -16.46
C GLN A 508 27.88 20.16 -15.87
N ASP A 509 27.85 20.31 -14.54
CA ASP A 509 27.75 21.62 -13.87
C ASP A 509 29.13 22.28 -13.64
N ASN A 510 30.23 21.64 -14.06
CA ASN A 510 31.62 22.13 -13.92
C ASN A 510 32.26 22.49 -15.26
#